data_AF-A0A8T5DWP1-F1
#
_entry.id   AF-A0A8T5DWP1-F1
#
_cell.length_a   1.000
_cell.length_b   1.000
_cell.length_c   1.000
_cell.angle_alpha   90.00
_cell.angle_beta   90.00
_cell.angle_gamma   90.00
#
_symmetry.space_group_name_H-M   'P 1'
#
loop_
_entity.id
_entity.type
_entity.pdbx_description
1 polymer ?
#
loop_
_entity_poly.entity_id
_entity_poly.type
_entity_poly.pdbx_seq_one_letter_code
_entity_poly.pdbx_strand_id
1 'polypeptide(L)'
;MQTLFIEARSSQDLIPAIRANLSTLKKFKTIGLFTTVQHIGEFEKAKDFLEKNNVKILTGKSKKSVSCQGPCSFYTSQILGCDASAAKNLNVDSYVYIGTGEFHPIAIALETDKSVFKLNPITRRLEQISQQDKRKFLARKAARLDKLNHSKKIGIILSTKPGQYKPKLAEKLNKKFKNSYVFISDMITASDLLNFPDIDCWINTACPRLIEDSWPKTFVNADWI
;
A
#
# COMPACT_ATOMS: atom_id res chain seq x y z
N MET A 1 29.76 2.78 -4.50
CA MET A 1 29.27 4.18 -4.40
C MET A 1 28.55 4.34 -3.08
N GLN A 2 28.94 5.31 -2.24
CA GLN A 2 28.16 5.65 -1.04
C GLN A 2 26.92 6.43 -1.46
N THR A 3 25.78 6.17 -0.81
CA THR A 3 24.51 6.83 -1.11
C THR A 3 23.97 7.49 0.15
N LEU A 4 23.72 8.80 0.08
CA LEU A 4 23.06 9.57 1.15
C LEU A 4 21.57 9.73 0.80
N PHE A 5 20.70 9.27 1.69
CA PHE A 5 19.25 9.48 1.57
C PHE A 5 18.86 10.72 2.37
N ILE A 6 18.27 11.71 1.70
CA ILE A 6 17.73 12.92 2.34
C ILE A 6 16.22 12.88 2.24
N GLU A 7 15.55 12.91 3.40
CA GLU A 7 14.09 12.83 3.47
C GLU A 7 13.46 14.20 3.22
N ALA A 8 12.52 14.25 2.26
CA ALA A 8 11.67 15.41 2.06
C ALA A 8 10.54 15.42 3.10
N ARG A 9 10.83 15.90 4.31
CA ARG A 9 9.84 16.07 5.38
C ARG A 9 8.98 17.31 5.12
N SER A 10 7.69 17.18 5.36
CA SER A 10 6.73 18.27 5.33
C SER A 10 6.82 19.09 6.61
N SER A 11 6.76 20.42 6.48
CA SER A 11 6.61 21.35 7.60
C SER A 11 5.16 21.46 8.10
N GLN A 12 4.24 20.67 7.56
CA GLN A 12 2.83 20.69 7.91
C GLN A 12 2.62 20.21 9.35
N ASP A 13 2.11 21.09 10.21
CA ASP A 13 1.64 20.74 11.55
C ASP A 13 0.40 19.84 11.46
N LEU A 14 0.45 18.70 12.15
CA LEU A 14 -0.62 17.70 12.20
C LEU A 14 -1.67 18.02 13.28
N ILE A 15 -1.31 18.82 14.29
CA ILE A 15 -2.16 19.10 15.46
C ILE A 15 -3.47 19.79 15.08
N PRO A 16 -3.53 20.78 14.16
CA PRO A 16 -4.79 21.40 13.76
C PRO A 16 -5.79 20.40 13.18
N ALA A 17 -5.32 19.45 12.37
CA ALA A 17 -6.16 18.41 11.77
C ALA A 17 -6.66 17.42 12.84
N ILE A 18 -5.80 17.01 13.76
CA ILE A 18 -6.18 16.11 14.87
C ILE A 18 -7.18 16.81 15.79
N ARG A 19 -6.91 18.06 16.16
CA ARG A 19 -7.78 18.86 17.05
C ARG A 19 -9.17 19.05 16.47
N ALA A 20 -9.27 19.34 15.16
CA ALA A 20 -10.55 19.51 14.48
C ALA A 20 -11.42 18.24 14.52
N ASN A 21 -10.80 17.06 14.66
CA ASN A 21 -11.49 15.77 14.65
C ASN A 21 -11.43 15.03 16.00
N LEU A 22 -10.99 15.71 17.06
CA LEU A 22 -10.69 15.09 18.34
C LEU A 22 -11.92 14.46 18.99
N SER A 23 -13.10 15.07 18.85
CA SER A 23 -14.36 14.53 19.36
C SER A 23 -14.70 13.17 18.75
N THR A 24 -14.41 12.98 17.46
CA THR A 24 -14.60 11.70 16.76
C THR A 24 -13.53 10.70 17.17
N LEU A 25 -12.27 11.12 17.25
CA LEU A 25 -11.14 10.24 17.61
C LEU A 25 -11.26 9.72 19.05
N LYS A 26 -11.77 10.53 19.99
CA LYS A 26 -12.02 10.14 21.39
C LYS A 26 -13.10 9.06 21.56
N LYS A 27 -13.88 8.74 20.53
CA LYS A 27 -14.84 7.62 20.56
C LYS A 27 -14.11 6.27 20.58
N PHE A 28 -12.83 6.23 20.19
CA PHE A 28 -11.99 5.04 20.21
C PHE A 28 -11.02 5.13 21.39
N LYS A 29 -10.94 4.08 22.21
CA LYS A 29 -10.00 4.03 23.36
C LYS A 29 -8.58 3.80 22.88
N THR A 30 -8.42 2.93 21.88
CA THR A 30 -7.12 2.56 21.32
C THR A 30 -7.11 2.73 19.80
N ILE A 31 -6.17 3.53 19.28
CA ILE A 31 -6.01 3.81 17.85
C ILE A 31 -4.65 3.31 17.35
N GLY A 32 -4.65 2.62 16.21
CA GLY A 32 -3.44 2.36 15.44
C GLY A 32 -3.11 3.55 14.54
N LEU A 33 -2.03 4.29 14.83
CA LEU A 33 -1.67 5.52 14.12
C LEU A 33 -0.54 5.28 13.12
N PHE A 34 -0.74 5.67 11.86
CA PHE A 34 0.19 5.43 10.75
C PHE A 34 0.35 6.64 9.84
N THR A 35 1.50 6.76 9.19
CA THR A 35 1.75 7.84 8.22
C THR A 35 2.82 7.46 7.20
N THR A 36 3.17 8.38 6.31
CA THR A 36 4.27 8.26 5.34
C THR A 36 5.48 9.07 5.79
N VAL A 37 6.65 8.84 5.16
CA VAL A 37 7.92 9.51 5.50
C VAL A 37 7.81 11.04 5.57
N GLN A 38 6.98 11.65 4.72
CA GLN A 38 6.80 13.10 4.68
C GLN A 38 6.30 13.69 6.01
N HIS A 39 5.51 12.94 6.80
CA HIS A 39 4.94 13.43 8.06
C HIS A 39 5.58 12.79 9.29
N ILE A 40 6.61 11.95 9.12
CA ILE A 40 7.18 11.19 10.24
C ILE A 40 7.84 12.09 11.29
N GLY A 41 8.34 13.27 10.88
CA GLY A 41 8.92 14.25 11.79
C GLY A 41 7.93 14.85 12.80
N GLU A 42 6.64 14.89 12.45
CA GLU A 42 5.57 15.42 13.32
C GLU A 42 4.78 14.28 14.01
N PHE A 43 5.15 13.02 13.77
CA PHE A 43 4.42 11.86 14.26
C PHE A 43 4.39 11.77 15.80
N GLU A 44 5.54 11.94 16.45
CA GLU A 44 5.59 11.85 17.93
C GLU A 44 4.77 12.96 18.59
N LYS A 45 4.80 14.19 18.04
CA LYS A 45 3.93 15.28 18.54
C LYS A 45 2.45 14.96 18.38
N ALA A 46 2.06 14.39 17.24
CA ALA A 46 0.69 13.95 16.98
C ALA A 46 0.24 12.85 17.96
N LYS A 47 1.11 11.86 18.19
CA LYS A 47 0.90 10.78 19.15
C LYS A 47 0.74 11.32 20.57
N ASP A 48 1.68 12.13 21.05
CA ASP A 48 1.65 12.72 22.38
C ASP A 48 0.39 13.56 22.62
N PHE A 49 -0.03 14.33 21.60
CA PHE A 49 -1.25 15.12 21.68
C PHE A 49 -2.51 14.26 21.84
N LEU A 50 -2.59 13.12 21.16
CA LEU A 50 -3.69 12.17 21.29
C LEU A 50 -3.67 11.48 22.66
N GLU A 51 -2.50 11.05 23.13
CA GLU A 51 -2.33 10.39 24.43
C GLU A 51 -2.68 11.33 25.60
N LYS A 52 -2.27 12.60 25.54
CA LYS A 52 -2.69 13.66 26.50
C LYS A 52 -4.21 13.90 26.50
N ASN A 53 -4.88 13.50 25.43
CA ASN A 53 -6.32 13.60 25.28
C ASN A 53 -7.04 12.26 25.53
N ASN A 54 -6.42 11.35 26.29
CA ASN A 54 -6.98 10.05 26.70
C ASN A 54 -7.26 9.08 25.54
N VAL A 55 -6.50 9.16 24.46
CA VAL A 55 -6.55 8.20 23.35
C VAL A 55 -5.25 7.40 23.34
N LYS A 56 -5.31 6.09 23.61
CA LYS A 56 -4.12 5.22 23.60
C LYS A 56 -3.68 4.98 22.16
N ILE A 57 -2.41 5.24 21.85
CA ILE A 57 -1.88 5.00 20.51
C ILE A 57 -1.04 3.72 20.48
N LEU A 58 -1.37 2.83 19.55
CA LEU A 58 -0.51 1.70 19.21
C LEU A 58 0.19 1.96 17.88
N THR A 59 1.45 1.56 17.85
CA THR A 59 2.33 1.70 16.70
C THR A 59 2.89 0.34 16.32
N GLY A 60 3.40 0.21 15.10
CA GLY A 60 4.02 -1.02 14.63
C GLY A 60 5.18 -0.74 13.70
N LYS A 61 6.06 -1.72 13.52
CA LYS A 61 7.21 -1.63 12.62
C LYS A 61 6.96 -2.46 11.37
N SER A 62 7.47 -1.99 10.24
CA SER A 62 7.48 -2.79 9.01
C SER A 62 8.20 -4.11 9.26
N LYS A 63 7.61 -5.19 8.75
CA LYS A 63 8.16 -6.53 8.74
C LYS A 63 8.50 -6.91 7.31
N LYS A 64 9.33 -7.94 7.16
CA LYS A 64 9.61 -8.53 5.85
C LYS A 64 8.29 -8.96 5.19
N SER A 65 8.05 -8.49 3.97
CA SER A 65 6.83 -8.75 3.19
C SER A 65 7.16 -9.48 1.89
N VAL A 66 6.20 -10.16 1.26
CA VAL A 66 6.37 -10.72 -0.10
C VAL A 66 6.70 -9.62 -1.12
N SER A 67 6.23 -8.40 -0.87
CA SER A 67 6.46 -7.24 -1.71
C SER A 67 7.87 -6.64 -1.60
N CYS A 68 8.66 -6.99 -0.58
CA CYS A 68 10.00 -6.42 -0.33
C CYS A 68 11.00 -7.47 0.16
N GLN A 69 12.27 -7.31 -0.19
CA GLN A 69 13.31 -8.26 0.25
C GLN A 69 13.73 -8.08 1.74
N GLY A 70 13.18 -7.06 2.42
CA GLY A 70 13.41 -6.71 3.83
C GLY A 70 12.29 -5.80 4.37
N PRO A 71 12.46 -5.17 5.55
CA PRO A 71 11.54 -4.12 6.00
C PRO A 71 11.55 -2.98 4.98
N CYS A 72 10.37 -2.60 4.50
CA CYS A 72 10.26 -1.62 3.43
C CYS A 72 10.36 -0.19 3.98
N SER A 73 10.08 0.01 5.27
CA SER A 73 10.16 1.30 5.94
C SER A 73 11.14 1.29 7.11
N PHE A 74 11.74 2.45 7.38
CA PHE A 74 12.75 2.63 8.43
C PHE A 74 12.14 2.99 9.78
N TYR A 75 11.05 3.76 9.78
CA TYR A 75 10.45 4.27 11.01
C TYR A 75 9.26 3.45 11.50
N THR A 76 9.08 3.44 12.82
CA THR A 76 7.85 2.97 13.46
C THR A 76 6.66 3.76 12.92
N SER A 77 5.55 3.07 12.65
CA SER A 77 4.31 3.62 12.09
C SER A 77 4.42 4.22 10.68
N GLN A 78 5.57 4.10 10.02
CA GLN A 78 5.70 4.42 8.60
C GLN A 78 5.18 3.25 7.74
N ILE A 79 4.25 3.55 6.84
CA ILE A 79 3.78 2.63 5.81
C ILE A 79 4.17 3.11 4.41
N LEU A 80 4.19 2.18 3.46
CA LEU A 80 4.44 2.42 2.05
C LEU A 80 3.34 1.84 1.19
N GLY A 81 3.28 2.26 -0.07
CA GLY A 81 2.33 1.70 -1.03
C GLY A 81 2.56 0.23 -1.38
N CYS A 82 3.73 -0.33 -1.06
CA CYS A 82 3.96 -1.76 -1.18
C CYS A 82 3.90 -2.49 0.16
N ASP A 83 3.74 -1.78 1.28
CA ASP A 83 3.89 -2.35 2.61
C ASP A 83 3.09 -1.61 3.69
N ALA A 84 2.01 -2.27 4.11
CA ALA A 84 1.21 -1.89 5.27
C ALA A 84 1.43 -2.85 6.47
N SER A 85 2.49 -3.66 6.47
CA SER A 85 2.75 -4.67 7.52
C SER A 85 2.88 -4.08 8.92
N ALA A 86 3.30 -2.82 9.04
CA ALA A 86 3.34 -2.08 10.29
C ALA A 86 1.97 -1.99 11.00
N ALA A 87 0.86 -2.06 10.24
CA ALA A 87 -0.50 -2.01 10.79
C ALA A 87 -1.08 -3.38 11.14
N LYS A 88 -0.41 -4.48 10.76
CA LYS A 88 -0.93 -5.84 10.96
C LYS A 88 -0.86 -6.25 12.43
N ASN A 89 -1.89 -6.99 12.88
CA ASN A 89 -1.97 -7.63 14.20
C ASN A 89 -1.89 -6.66 15.39
N LEU A 90 -2.39 -5.43 15.25
CA LEU A 90 -2.55 -4.52 16.38
C LEU A 90 -3.93 -4.69 17.02
N ASN A 91 -3.97 -4.81 18.35
CA ASN A 91 -5.22 -4.86 19.10
C ASN A 91 -5.73 -3.43 19.35
N VAL A 92 -6.44 -2.88 18.35
CA VAL A 92 -6.96 -1.51 18.35
C VAL A 92 -8.47 -1.49 18.08
N ASP A 93 -9.13 -0.41 18.49
CA ASP A 93 -10.53 -0.17 18.17
C ASP A 93 -10.70 0.33 16.74
N SER A 94 -9.73 1.13 16.27
CA SER A 94 -9.71 1.72 14.95
C SER A 94 -8.29 2.04 14.48
N TYR A 95 -8.11 2.19 13.18
CA TYR A 95 -6.89 2.68 12.55
C TYR A 95 -7.07 4.11 12.05
N VAL A 96 -6.02 4.93 12.15
CA VAL A 96 -5.95 6.27 11.57
C VAL A 96 -4.66 6.39 10.77
N TYR A 97 -4.81 6.67 9.49
CA TYR A 97 -3.72 7.05 8.61
C TYR A 97 -3.70 8.56 8.42
N ILE A 98 -2.56 9.21 8.67
CA ILE A 98 -2.36 10.63 8.39
C ILE A 98 -1.66 10.78 7.04
N GLY A 99 -2.37 11.39 6.08
CA GLY A 99 -1.87 11.64 4.74
C GLY A 99 -2.98 12.03 3.76
N THR A 100 -2.62 12.31 2.52
CA THR A 100 -3.55 12.85 1.52
C THR A 100 -4.20 11.78 0.64
N GLY A 101 -3.48 10.70 0.33
CA GLY A 101 -3.94 9.64 -0.59
C GLY A 101 -4.75 8.52 0.09
N GLU A 102 -5.46 7.75 -0.74
CA GLU A 102 -6.35 6.66 -0.27
C GLU A 102 -5.73 5.26 -0.40
N PHE A 103 -4.68 5.12 -1.20
CA PHE A 103 -4.03 3.84 -1.44
C PHE A 103 -3.57 3.17 -0.12
N HIS A 104 -2.86 3.92 0.74
CA HIS A 104 -2.34 3.41 2.01
C HIS A 104 -3.45 2.98 2.99
N PRO A 105 -4.46 3.82 3.29
CA PRO A 105 -5.51 3.41 4.22
C PRO A 105 -6.37 2.27 3.65
N ILE A 106 -6.59 2.17 2.33
CA ILE A 106 -7.23 0.99 1.73
C ILE A 106 -6.42 -0.28 1.98
N ALA A 107 -5.10 -0.24 1.85
CA ALA A 107 -4.25 -1.41 2.12
C ALA A 107 -4.38 -1.90 3.57
N ILE A 108 -4.46 -0.99 4.55
CA ILE A 108 -4.76 -1.35 5.95
C ILE A 108 -6.16 -1.97 6.05
N ALA A 109 -7.14 -1.31 5.42
CA ALA A 109 -8.54 -1.68 5.53
C ALA A 109 -8.87 -3.04 4.91
N LEU A 110 -8.06 -3.54 3.96
CA LEU A 110 -8.19 -4.88 3.38
C LEU A 110 -7.67 -6.00 4.30
N GLU A 111 -6.90 -5.66 5.32
CA GLU A 111 -6.22 -6.61 6.23
C GLU A 111 -6.88 -6.63 7.62
N THR A 112 -7.97 -5.89 7.80
CA THR A 112 -8.66 -5.77 9.08
C THR A 112 -10.16 -5.51 8.92
N ASP A 113 -10.95 -6.06 9.83
CA ASP A 113 -12.37 -5.77 9.97
C ASP A 113 -12.64 -4.49 10.78
N LYS A 114 -11.60 -3.91 11.40
CA LYS A 114 -11.71 -2.65 12.14
C LYS A 114 -11.93 -1.46 11.20
N SER A 115 -12.50 -0.40 11.74
CA SER A 115 -12.63 0.87 11.04
C SER A 115 -11.26 1.47 10.72
N VAL A 116 -11.11 2.02 9.53
CA VAL A 116 -9.90 2.72 9.09
C VAL A 116 -10.29 4.11 8.64
N PHE A 117 -9.62 5.12 9.17
CA PHE A 117 -9.83 6.51 8.82
C PHE A 117 -8.59 7.11 8.16
N LYS A 118 -8.81 7.98 7.18
CA LYS A 118 -7.81 8.86 6.57
C LYS A 118 -8.00 10.25 7.17
N LEU A 119 -6.97 10.77 7.84
CA LEU A 119 -6.89 12.15 8.29
C LEU A 119 -6.00 12.93 7.33
N ASN A 120 -6.59 13.82 6.54
CA ASN A 120 -5.84 14.68 5.65
C ASN A 120 -5.32 15.90 6.42
N PRO A 121 -3.99 16.09 6.57
CA PRO A 121 -3.44 17.17 7.38
C PRO A 121 -3.64 18.57 6.76
N ILE A 122 -3.92 18.66 5.45
CA ILE A 122 -4.14 19.91 4.73
C ILE A 122 -5.62 20.30 4.81
N THR A 123 -6.52 19.40 4.39
CA THR A 123 -7.96 19.68 4.37
C THR A 123 -8.63 19.52 5.73
N ARG A 124 -7.92 18.92 6.70
CA ARG A 124 -8.39 18.59 8.07
C ARG A 124 -9.60 17.67 8.09
N ARG A 125 -9.90 16.99 6.98
CA ARG A 125 -11.01 16.04 6.91
C ARG A 125 -10.56 14.68 7.45
N LEU A 126 -11.38 14.11 8.34
CA LEU A 126 -11.30 12.73 8.77
C LEU A 126 -12.36 11.93 8.02
N GLU A 127 -11.93 11.03 7.16
CA GLU A 127 -12.81 10.25 6.28
C GLU A 127 -12.64 8.76 6.59
N GLN A 128 -13.75 8.06 6.83
CA GLN A 128 -13.71 6.61 6.99
C GLN A 128 -13.60 5.93 5.63
N ILE A 129 -12.69 4.97 5.48
CA ILE A 129 -12.65 4.12 4.30
C ILE A 129 -13.94 3.31 4.25
N SER A 130 -14.76 3.56 3.23
CA SER A 130 -16.10 2.99 3.18
C SER A 130 -16.04 1.49 2.89
N GLN A 131 -17.02 0.75 3.40
CA GLN A 131 -17.20 -0.65 3.02
C GLN A 131 -17.47 -0.81 1.52
N GLN A 132 -18.05 0.22 0.89
CA GLN A 132 -18.23 0.23 -0.56
C GLN A 132 -16.89 0.27 -1.30
N ASP A 133 -15.91 1.03 -0.82
CA ASP A 133 -14.58 1.11 -1.45
C ASP A 133 -13.80 -0.20 -1.28
N LYS A 134 -13.88 -0.82 -0.09
CA LYS A 134 -13.36 -2.19 0.12
C LYS A 134 -13.99 -3.17 -0.87
N ARG A 135 -15.33 -3.18 -0.97
CA ARG A 135 -16.05 -4.07 -1.90
C ARG A 135 -15.67 -3.82 -3.35
N LYS A 136 -15.58 -2.56 -3.79
CA LYS A 136 -15.14 -2.20 -5.15
C LYS A 136 -13.73 -2.73 -5.43
N PHE A 137 -12.80 -2.58 -4.49
CA PHE A 137 -11.44 -3.11 -4.64
C PHE A 137 -11.44 -4.64 -4.74
N LEU A 138 -12.13 -5.34 -3.83
CA LEU A 138 -12.22 -6.79 -3.82
C LEU A 138 -12.90 -7.33 -5.09
N ALA A 139 -13.96 -6.69 -5.57
CA ALA A 139 -14.63 -7.05 -6.82
C ALA A 139 -13.69 -6.88 -8.03
N ARG A 140 -12.95 -5.77 -8.12
CA ARG A 140 -11.95 -5.56 -9.17
C ARG A 140 -10.84 -6.60 -9.10
N LYS A 141 -10.36 -6.94 -7.89
CA LYS A 141 -9.36 -8.00 -7.68
C LYS A 141 -9.89 -9.35 -8.15
N ALA A 142 -11.12 -9.72 -7.76
CA ALA A 142 -11.75 -10.97 -8.17
C ALA A 142 -11.91 -11.07 -9.69
N ALA A 143 -12.42 -10.02 -10.35
CA ALA A 143 -12.57 -9.99 -11.81
C ALA A 143 -11.22 -10.13 -12.54
N ARG A 144 -10.15 -9.50 -12.02
CA ARG A 144 -8.79 -9.62 -12.57
C ARG A 144 -8.22 -11.03 -12.42
N LEU A 145 -8.43 -11.66 -11.26
CA LEU A 145 -8.00 -13.05 -11.02
C LEU A 145 -8.80 -14.05 -11.88
N ASP A 146 -10.10 -13.82 -12.04
CA ASP A 146 -10.93 -14.63 -12.93
C ASP A 146 -10.45 -14.55 -14.38
N LYS A 147 -10.15 -13.35 -14.88
CA LYS A 147 -9.58 -13.17 -16.21
C LYS A 147 -8.20 -13.84 -16.35
N LEU A 148 -7.37 -13.79 -15.31
CA LEU A 148 -6.09 -14.52 -15.28
C LEU A 148 -6.28 -16.03 -15.40
N ASN A 149 -7.25 -16.61 -14.69
CA ASN A 149 -7.54 -18.05 -14.72
C ASN A 149 -8.00 -18.53 -16.10
N HIS A 150 -8.67 -17.66 -16.87
CA HIS A 150 -9.15 -17.96 -18.23
C HIS A 150 -8.18 -17.52 -19.34
N SER A 151 -6.99 -17.03 -19.00
CA SER A 151 -6.00 -16.57 -19.97
C SER A 151 -5.22 -17.73 -20.58
N LYS A 152 -5.02 -17.71 -21.90
CA LYS A 152 -4.26 -18.73 -22.63
C LYS A 152 -2.78 -18.42 -22.67
N LYS A 153 -2.39 -17.14 -22.76
CA LYS A 153 -1.00 -16.69 -22.79
C LYS A 153 -0.78 -15.58 -21.75
N ILE A 154 0.18 -15.77 -20.86
CA ILE A 154 0.40 -14.87 -19.71
C ILE A 154 1.78 -14.20 -19.83
N GLY A 155 1.83 -12.89 -19.61
CA GLY A 155 3.08 -12.14 -19.50
C GLY A 155 3.43 -11.89 -18.04
N ILE A 156 4.62 -12.27 -17.60
CA ILE A 156 5.11 -12.03 -16.24
C ILE A 156 6.13 -10.91 -16.28
N ILE A 157 5.83 -9.79 -15.65
CA ILE A 157 6.69 -8.60 -15.66
C ILE A 157 7.69 -8.68 -14.52
N LEU A 158 8.98 -8.54 -14.85
CA LEU A 158 10.10 -8.49 -13.92
C LEU A 158 10.83 -7.14 -14.05
N SER A 159 10.76 -6.31 -13.01
CA SER A 159 11.45 -5.02 -12.98
C SER A 159 12.93 -5.18 -12.64
N THR A 160 13.85 -4.51 -13.33
CA THR A 160 15.29 -4.49 -12.96
C THR A 160 15.60 -3.56 -11.77
N LYS A 161 14.67 -2.68 -11.36
CA LYS A 161 14.87 -1.79 -10.20
C LYS A 161 15.16 -2.57 -8.91
N PRO A 162 16.22 -2.27 -8.13
CA PRO A 162 16.67 -3.09 -7.00
C PRO A 162 15.58 -3.44 -5.98
N GLY A 163 14.73 -2.49 -5.58
CA GLY A 163 13.64 -2.72 -4.63
C GLY A 163 12.43 -3.49 -5.18
N GLN A 164 12.37 -3.68 -6.50
CA GLN A 164 11.27 -4.34 -7.22
C GLN A 164 11.71 -5.60 -7.96
N TYR A 165 13.02 -5.86 -8.05
CA TYR A 165 13.58 -7.02 -8.74
C TYR A 165 13.32 -8.29 -7.95
N LYS A 166 12.38 -9.12 -8.42
CA LYS A 166 11.95 -10.36 -7.75
C LYS A 166 12.05 -11.58 -8.69
N PRO A 167 13.26 -11.95 -9.15
CA PRO A 167 13.44 -13.00 -10.15
C PRO A 167 12.93 -14.36 -9.67
N LYS A 168 13.11 -14.70 -8.38
CA LYS A 168 12.60 -15.95 -7.80
C LYS A 168 11.07 -16.05 -7.84
N LEU A 169 10.37 -14.92 -7.64
CA LEU A 169 8.91 -14.87 -7.73
C LEU A 169 8.46 -15.02 -9.19
N ALA A 170 9.11 -14.33 -10.11
CA ALA A 170 8.85 -14.44 -11.54
C ALA A 170 9.07 -15.88 -12.04
N GLU A 171 10.17 -16.53 -11.64
CA GLU A 171 10.47 -17.92 -11.98
C GLU A 171 9.43 -18.89 -11.41
N LYS A 172 9.02 -18.72 -10.15
CA LYS A 172 7.96 -19.54 -9.53
C LYS A 172 6.66 -19.42 -10.30
N LEU A 173 6.28 -18.21 -10.70
CA LEU A 173 5.06 -17.96 -11.49
C LEU A 173 5.20 -18.55 -12.89
N ASN A 174 6.37 -18.45 -13.51
CA ASN A 174 6.62 -19.01 -14.84
C ASN A 174 6.55 -20.55 -14.85
N LYS A 175 6.88 -21.21 -13.73
CA LYS A 175 6.66 -22.65 -13.56
C LYS A 175 5.20 -23.01 -13.26
N LYS A 176 4.44 -22.10 -12.64
CA LYS A 176 3.02 -22.30 -12.27
C LYS A 176 2.11 -22.27 -13.51
N PHE A 177 2.37 -21.38 -14.46
CA PHE A 177 1.55 -21.21 -15.66
C PHE A 177 2.21 -21.88 -16.88
N LYS A 178 1.48 -22.76 -17.58
CA LYS A 178 2.06 -23.56 -18.68
C LYS A 178 2.50 -22.72 -19.89
N ASN A 179 1.80 -21.62 -20.18
CA ASN A 179 2.05 -20.77 -21.35
C ASN A 179 2.29 -19.33 -20.88
N SER A 180 3.39 -19.14 -20.16
CA SER A 180 3.83 -17.85 -19.66
C SER A 180 5.22 -17.47 -20.13
N TYR A 181 5.47 -16.17 -20.23
CA TYR A 181 6.74 -15.60 -20.67
C TYR A 181 7.16 -14.49 -19.72
N VAL A 182 8.45 -14.42 -19.38
CA VAL A 182 9.00 -13.38 -18.51
C VAL A 182 9.48 -12.19 -19.35
N PHE A 183 8.98 -11.00 -19.01
CA PHE A 183 9.34 -9.73 -19.65
C PHE A 183 10.11 -8.89 -18.66
N ILE A 184 11.35 -8.55 -19.01
CA ILE A 184 12.26 -7.78 -18.16
C ILE A 184 12.26 -6.33 -18.63
N SER A 185 12.01 -5.39 -17.73
CA SER A 185 12.12 -3.96 -18.04
C SER A 185 12.59 -3.18 -16.82
N ASP A 186 13.21 -2.02 -17.02
CA ASP A 186 13.42 -1.05 -15.94
C ASP A 186 12.16 -0.20 -15.72
N MET A 187 11.65 0.43 -16.78
CA MET A 187 10.43 1.23 -16.76
C MET A 187 9.30 0.46 -17.44
N ILE A 188 8.21 0.22 -16.72
CA ILE A 188 7.05 -0.52 -17.24
C ILE A 188 6.03 0.50 -17.73
N THR A 189 5.78 0.54 -19.03
CA THR A 189 4.81 1.46 -19.64
C THR A 189 3.73 0.70 -20.40
N ALA A 190 2.55 1.31 -20.54
CA ALA A 190 1.45 0.73 -21.31
C ALA A 190 1.84 0.49 -22.78
N SER A 191 2.63 1.40 -23.37
CA SER A 191 3.12 1.31 -24.74
C SER A 191 3.99 0.07 -24.97
N ASP A 192 4.86 -0.27 -24.02
CA ASP A 192 5.71 -1.46 -24.14
C ASP A 192 4.86 -2.75 -24.15
N LEU A 193 3.80 -2.80 -23.35
CA LEU A 193 2.92 -3.96 -23.26
C LEU A 193 2.03 -4.13 -24.51
N LEU A 194 1.74 -3.05 -25.24
CA LEU A 194 0.98 -3.10 -26.49
C LEU A 194 1.71 -3.84 -27.62
N ASN A 195 3.04 -3.90 -27.57
CA ASN A 195 3.84 -4.63 -28.54
C ASN A 195 3.64 -6.15 -28.49
N PHE A 196 2.91 -6.66 -27.49
CA PHE A 196 2.65 -8.08 -27.30
C PHE A 196 1.14 -8.38 -27.33
N PRO A 197 0.48 -8.22 -28.49
CA PRO A 197 -0.98 -8.36 -28.62
C PRO A 197 -1.49 -9.78 -28.35
N ASP A 198 -0.62 -10.80 -28.34
CA ASP A 198 -1.01 -12.18 -28.03
C ASP A 198 -1.05 -12.48 -26.52
N ILE A 199 -0.56 -11.59 -25.65
CA ILE A 199 -0.59 -11.78 -24.20
C ILE A 199 -1.99 -11.45 -23.69
N ASP A 200 -2.71 -12.38 -23.10
CA ASP A 200 -4.09 -12.16 -22.62
C ASP A 200 -4.14 -11.37 -21.31
N CYS A 201 -3.16 -11.61 -20.44
CA CYS A 201 -3.10 -11.05 -19.09
C CYS A 201 -1.65 -10.88 -18.63
N TRP A 202 -1.42 -9.84 -17.86
CA TRP A 202 -0.12 -9.50 -17.27
C TRP A 202 -0.10 -9.78 -15.77
N ILE A 203 0.92 -10.49 -15.30
CA ILE A 203 1.24 -10.63 -13.88
C ILE A 203 2.39 -9.69 -13.54
N ASN A 204 2.16 -8.81 -12.58
CA ASN A 204 3.11 -7.83 -12.09
C ASN A 204 3.86 -8.36 -10.87
N THR A 205 5.18 -8.54 -11.00
CA THR A 205 6.06 -8.83 -9.86
C THR A 205 6.80 -7.59 -9.32
N ALA A 206 6.63 -6.43 -9.97
CA ALA A 206 7.31 -5.18 -9.66
C ALA A 206 6.60 -4.38 -8.55
N CYS A 207 6.39 -3.08 -8.75
CA CYS A 207 5.66 -2.21 -7.82
C CYS A 207 4.16 -2.54 -7.83
N PRO A 208 3.53 -2.87 -6.69
CA PRO A 208 2.10 -3.20 -6.65
C PRO A 208 1.20 -2.00 -6.97
N ARG A 209 1.70 -0.76 -6.87
CA ARG A 209 0.92 0.45 -7.22
C ARG A 209 0.68 0.60 -8.72
N LEU A 210 1.43 -0.09 -9.58
CA LEU A 210 1.16 -0.09 -11.02
C LEU A 210 -0.29 -0.49 -11.31
N ILE A 211 -0.93 -1.28 -10.44
CA ILE A 211 -2.33 -1.67 -10.59
C ILE A 211 -3.35 -0.51 -10.60
N GLU A 212 -2.95 0.68 -10.12
CA GLU A 212 -3.75 1.91 -10.13
C GLU A 212 -3.75 2.58 -11.51
N ASP A 213 -2.75 2.29 -12.35
CA ASP A 213 -2.62 2.87 -13.67
C ASP A 213 -3.59 2.23 -14.68
N SER A 214 -3.79 2.92 -15.81
CA SER A 214 -4.58 2.41 -16.92
C SER A 214 -3.73 1.52 -17.83
N TRP A 215 -4.08 0.24 -17.93
CA TRP A 215 -3.36 -0.74 -18.74
C TRP A 215 -4.20 -1.20 -19.94
N PRO A 216 -3.56 -1.54 -21.07
CA PRO A 216 -4.26 -1.98 -22.28
C PRO A 216 -4.93 -3.35 -22.11
N LYS A 217 -4.45 -4.16 -21.17
CA LYS A 217 -4.98 -5.49 -20.86
C LYS A 217 -5.04 -5.71 -19.35
N THR A 218 -5.67 -6.81 -18.94
CA THR A 218 -5.78 -7.16 -17.53
C THR A 218 -4.39 -7.28 -16.91
N PHE A 219 -4.23 -6.61 -15.77
CA PHE A 219 -2.98 -6.49 -15.03
C PHE A 219 -3.25 -6.95 -13.60
N VAL A 220 -2.44 -7.86 -13.08
CA VAL A 220 -2.68 -8.55 -11.80
C VAL A 220 -1.41 -8.51 -10.97
N ASN A 221 -1.49 -8.09 -9.71
CA ASN A 221 -0.32 -8.16 -8.84
C ASN A 221 -0.05 -9.60 -8.36
N ALA A 222 1.22 -9.97 -8.31
CA ALA A 222 1.65 -11.32 -7.94
C ALA A 222 1.34 -11.70 -6.49
N ASP A 223 1.15 -10.74 -5.57
CA ASP A 223 0.76 -10.99 -4.17
C ASP A 223 -0.69 -11.47 -4.03
N TRP A 224 -1.46 -11.49 -5.12
CA TRP A 224 -2.83 -12.00 -5.15
C TRP A 224 -2.93 -13.48 -5.56
N ILE A 225 -1.81 -14.12 -5.93
CA ILE A 225 -1.71 -15.43 -6.62
C ILE A 225 -1.03 -16.48 -5.73
#